data_AF-A0AB34TMV2-F1
#
_entry.id   AF-A0AB34TMV2-F1
#
_cell.length_a   1.000
_cell.length_b   1.000
_cell.length_c   1.000
_cell.angle_alpha   90.00
_cell.angle_beta   90.00
_cell.angle_gamma   90.00
#
_symmetry.space_group_name_H-M   'P 1'
#
loop_
_entity.id
_entity.type
_entity.pdbx_description
1 polymer ?
#
loop_
_entity_poly.entity_id
_entity_poly.type
_entity_poly.pdbx_seq_one_letter_code
_entity_poly.pdbx_strand_id
1 'polypeptide(L)'
;MSKSGVYAHFGSKNQVFEELLMAALPTTEDSFSVFLSEANGSIQEIAEAYIDKLYARLDSPLAVPTFQLLIAESKRVPGLIERWHANILLKMRASSQALVDECVRRGVIRQSALTEHFEIVLCPVVYWLAKCVLLGERAEETGLSLKKMHELHKKLFLELLLPR
;
A
#
# COMPACT_ATOMS: atom_id res chain seq x y z
N MET A 1 13.30 29.19 13.42
CA MET A 1 13.11 28.93 11.98
C MET A 1 12.15 29.98 11.43
N SER A 2 12.59 30.93 10.60
CA SER A 2 11.71 31.98 10.08
C SER A 2 10.90 31.48 8.87
N LYS A 3 9.68 32.01 8.68
CA LYS A 3 8.77 31.72 7.56
C LYS A 3 9.41 31.91 6.17
N SER A 4 10.53 32.64 6.09
CA SER A 4 11.23 32.99 4.85
C SER A 4 12.19 31.91 4.30
N GLY A 5 12.60 30.92 5.10
CA GLY A 5 13.53 29.88 4.64
C GLY A 5 12.90 28.79 3.77
N VAL A 6 11.62 28.48 3.98
CA VAL A 6 10.91 27.41 3.24
C VAL A 6 10.56 27.85 1.82
N TYR A 7 10.25 29.13 1.58
CA TYR A 7 9.88 29.64 0.25
C TYR A 7 11.07 29.90 -0.69
N ALA A 8 12.31 29.79 -0.22
CA ALA A 8 13.49 30.02 -1.07
C ALA A 8 13.78 28.85 -2.03
N HIS A 9 13.28 27.65 -1.72
CA HIS A 9 13.49 26.43 -2.52
C HIS A 9 12.23 25.91 -3.22
N PHE A 10 11.05 26.44 -2.89
CA PHE A 10 9.77 26.03 -3.47
C PHE A 10 9.05 27.23 -4.09
N GLY A 11 8.77 27.16 -5.39
CA GLY A 11 8.17 28.24 -6.16
C GLY A 11 6.74 28.62 -5.73
N SER A 12 6.07 27.77 -4.93
CA SER A 12 4.79 28.10 -4.29
C SER A 12 4.42 27.15 -3.14
N LYS A 13 3.45 27.53 -2.32
CA LYS A 13 2.81 26.67 -1.31
C LYS A 13 2.20 25.39 -1.91
N ASN A 14 1.76 25.44 -3.17
CA ASN A 14 1.24 24.27 -3.88
C ASN A 14 2.35 23.26 -4.18
N GLN A 15 3.54 23.74 -4.58
CA GLN A 15 4.68 22.86 -4.84
C GLN A 15 5.11 22.11 -3.57
N VAL A 16 5.19 22.78 -2.42
CA VAL A 16 5.49 22.12 -1.13
C VAL A 16 4.46 21.04 -0.82
N PHE A 17 3.18 21.32 -1.04
CA PHE A 17 2.12 20.34 -0.82
C PHE A 17 2.25 19.12 -1.75
N GLU A 18 2.49 19.34 -3.04
CA GLU A 18 2.66 18.27 -4.02
C GLU A 18 3.85 17.38 -3.68
N GLU A 19 4.99 17.98 -3.29
CA GLU A 19 6.19 17.21 -2.92
C GLU A 19 6.00 16.42 -1.62
N LEU A 20 5.36 17.01 -0.60
CA LEU A 20 5.04 16.29 0.64
C LEU A 20 4.06 15.14 0.39
N LEU A 21 3.04 15.36 -0.45
CA LEU A 21 2.11 14.31 -0.82
C LEU A 21 2.83 13.18 -1.56
N MET A 22 3.68 13.50 -2.55
CA MET A 22 4.45 12.49 -3.29
C MET A 22 5.43 11.71 -2.40
N ALA A 23 6.09 12.36 -1.45
CA ALA A 23 7.02 11.71 -0.53
C ALA A 23 6.32 10.71 0.41
N ALA A 24 5.03 10.89 0.66
CA ALA A 24 4.25 10.02 1.54
C ALA A 24 3.49 8.92 0.79
N LEU A 25 3.36 9.02 -0.54
CA LEU A 25 2.68 8.03 -1.36
C LEU A 25 3.56 6.80 -1.62
N PRO A 26 2.95 5.62 -1.88
CA PRO A 26 3.67 4.43 -2.33
C PRO A 26 4.53 4.69 -3.57
N THR A 27 5.66 4.01 -3.62
CA THR A 27 6.68 4.05 -4.67
C THR A 27 6.90 2.64 -5.27
N THR A 28 7.64 2.53 -6.37
CA THR A 28 7.91 1.24 -7.02
C THR A 28 8.61 0.22 -6.13
N GLU A 29 9.40 0.68 -5.15
CA GLU A 29 10.08 -0.13 -4.12
C GLU A 29 9.11 -0.87 -3.17
N ASP A 30 7.85 -0.44 -3.19
CA ASP A 30 6.78 -1.02 -2.38
C ASP A 30 6.05 -2.16 -3.09
N SER A 31 6.41 -2.43 -4.35
CA SER A 31 5.80 -3.51 -5.12
C SER A 31 6.15 -4.89 -4.55
N PHE A 32 5.24 -5.85 -4.74
CA PHE A 32 5.50 -7.24 -4.38
C PHE A 32 6.65 -7.82 -5.20
N SER A 33 6.84 -7.36 -6.44
CA SER A 33 7.94 -7.82 -7.29
C SER A 33 9.31 -7.46 -6.75
N VAL A 34 9.49 -6.22 -6.25
CA VAL A 34 10.75 -5.82 -5.61
C VAL A 34 10.95 -6.61 -4.33
N PHE A 35 9.90 -6.70 -3.49
CA PHE A 35 9.97 -7.46 -2.25
C PHE A 35 10.39 -8.93 -2.47
N LEU A 36 9.77 -9.62 -3.44
CA LEU A 36 10.10 -11.02 -3.73
C LEU A 36 11.54 -11.19 -4.23
N SER A 37 12.07 -10.21 -4.98
CA SER A 37 13.44 -10.28 -5.49
C SER A 37 14.51 -10.23 -4.39
N GLU A 38 14.16 -9.66 -3.23
CA GLU A 38 15.03 -9.56 -2.05
C GLU A 38 14.75 -10.65 -1.02
N ALA A 39 13.57 -11.25 -1.08
CA ALA A 39 13.12 -12.23 -0.11
C ALA A 39 13.79 -13.59 -0.32
N ASN A 40 14.12 -14.25 0.78
CA ASN A 40 14.65 -15.61 0.80
C ASN A 40 13.74 -16.49 1.67
N GLY A 41 13.66 -17.78 1.34
CA GLY A 41 12.90 -18.76 2.11
C GLY A 41 11.78 -19.42 1.32
N SER A 42 10.92 -20.14 2.03
CA SER A 42 9.73 -20.77 1.50
C SER A 42 8.70 -19.73 1.06
N ILE A 43 7.81 -20.13 0.15
CA ILE A 43 6.71 -19.25 -0.32
C ILE A 43 5.80 -18.80 0.83
N GLN A 44 5.66 -19.62 1.88
CA GLN A 44 4.91 -19.27 3.07
C GLN A 44 5.59 -18.12 3.85
N GLU A 45 6.88 -18.25 4.14
CA GLU A 45 7.65 -17.23 4.87
C GLU A 45 7.63 -15.89 4.11
N ILE A 46 7.82 -15.95 2.80
CA ILE A 46 7.75 -14.79 1.92
C ILE A 46 6.34 -14.16 1.96
N ALA A 47 5.29 -14.97 1.88
CA ALA A 47 3.92 -14.47 1.88
C ALA A 47 3.56 -13.79 3.21
N GLU A 48 3.95 -14.39 4.34
CA GLU A 48 3.77 -13.80 5.68
C GLU A 48 4.51 -12.47 5.80
N ALA A 49 5.78 -12.45 5.40
CA ALA A 49 6.63 -11.27 5.46
C ALA A 49 6.15 -10.13 4.55
N TYR A 50 5.53 -10.44 3.41
CA TYR A 50 4.92 -9.42 2.56
C TYR A 50 3.76 -8.72 3.26
N ILE A 51 2.88 -9.49 3.92
CA ILE A 51 1.79 -8.90 4.69
C ILE A 51 2.34 -8.09 5.87
N ASP A 52 3.37 -8.56 6.56
CA ASP A 52 4.06 -7.75 7.59
C ASP A 52 4.55 -6.40 7.05
N LYS A 53 5.19 -6.39 5.87
CA LYS A 53 5.64 -5.15 5.22
C LYS A 53 4.47 -4.20 4.93
N LEU A 54 3.31 -4.71 4.53
CA LEU A 54 2.13 -3.87 4.30
C LEU A 54 1.63 -3.21 5.59
N TYR A 55 1.54 -3.97 6.69
CA TYR A 55 1.06 -3.45 7.97
C TYR A 55 2.09 -2.54 8.65
N ALA A 56 3.39 -2.77 8.47
CA ALA A 56 4.44 -1.88 8.99
C ALA A 56 4.32 -0.45 8.45
N ARG A 57 3.71 -0.24 7.27
CA ARG A 57 3.43 1.12 6.78
C ARG A 57 2.43 1.87 7.66
N LEU A 58 1.52 1.16 8.32
CA LEU A 58 0.50 1.74 9.17
C LEU A 58 1.06 2.21 10.51
N ASP A 59 2.27 1.78 10.88
CA ASP A 59 2.98 2.27 12.06
C ASP A 59 3.48 3.72 11.87
N SER A 60 3.56 4.19 10.62
CA SER A 60 3.89 5.58 10.34
C SER A 60 2.74 6.50 10.82
N PRO A 61 3.04 7.54 11.63
CA PRO A 61 2.03 8.52 12.04
C PRO A 61 1.48 9.32 10.84
N LEU A 62 2.13 9.23 9.67
CA LEU A 62 1.70 9.88 8.44
C LEU A 62 0.75 9.02 7.60
N ALA A 63 0.56 7.74 7.89
CA ALA A 63 -0.23 6.84 7.05
C ALA A 63 -1.68 7.32 6.88
N VAL A 64 -2.38 7.55 8.00
CA VAL A 64 -3.78 8.02 8.00
C VAL A 64 -3.90 9.45 7.47
N PRO A 65 -3.11 10.45 7.92
CA PRO A 65 -3.17 11.80 7.38
C PRO A 65 -2.89 11.88 5.87
N THR A 66 -1.95 11.09 5.35
CA THR A 66 -1.64 11.05 3.91
C THR A 66 -2.83 10.50 3.12
N PHE A 67 -3.41 9.40 3.58
CA PHE A 67 -4.60 8.83 2.94
C PHE A 67 -5.79 9.80 2.97
N GLN A 68 -6.00 10.49 4.10
CA GLN A 68 -7.02 11.52 4.23
C GLN A 68 -6.81 12.68 3.27
N LEU A 69 -5.57 13.20 3.18
CA LEU A 69 -5.20 14.26 2.25
C LEU A 69 -5.39 13.82 0.80
N LEU A 70 -5.01 12.59 0.45
CA LEU A 70 -5.21 12.05 -0.89
C LEU A 70 -6.71 12.08 -1.28
N ILE A 71 -7.59 11.66 -0.39
CA ILE A 71 -9.05 11.70 -0.63
C ILE A 71 -9.55 13.15 -0.75
N ALA A 72 -9.17 14.02 0.19
CA ALA A 72 -9.68 15.39 0.27
C ALA A 72 -9.19 16.28 -0.87
N GLU A 73 -7.93 16.11 -1.28
CA GLU A 73 -7.21 17.06 -2.14
C GLU A 73 -7.00 16.57 -3.57
N SER A 74 -7.27 15.29 -3.87
CA SER A 74 -7.07 14.71 -5.21
C SER A 74 -7.73 15.52 -6.33
N LYS A 75 -8.92 16.08 -6.08
CA LYS A 75 -9.66 16.91 -7.04
C LYS A 75 -9.03 18.29 -7.28
N ARG A 76 -8.23 18.79 -6.34
CA ARG A 76 -7.54 20.09 -6.45
C ARG A 76 -6.22 19.98 -7.22
N VAL A 77 -5.59 18.80 -7.19
CA VAL A 77 -4.33 18.51 -7.89
C VAL A 77 -4.45 17.31 -8.85
N PRO A 78 -5.44 17.29 -9.78
CA PRO A 78 -5.75 16.11 -10.58
C PRO A 78 -4.56 15.63 -11.42
N GLY A 79 -3.78 16.56 -12.01
CA GLY A 79 -2.61 16.21 -12.80
C GLY A 79 -1.50 15.53 -12.00
N LEU A 80 -1.34 15.84 -10.71
CA LEU A 80 -0.39 15.12 -9.85
C LEU A 80 -0.86 13.68 -9.61
N ILE A 81 -2.14 13.51 -9.28
CA ILE A 81 -2.73 12.19 -9.00
C ILE A 81 -2.70 11.30 -10.24
N GLU A 82 -3.05 11.84 -11.41
CA GLU A 82 -2.98 11.11 -12.67
C GLU A 82 -1.56 10.66 -12.98
N ARG A 83 -0.56 11.54 -12.80
CA ARG A 83 0.85 11.18 -13.00
C ARG A 83 1.33 10.12 -12.02
N TRP A 84 0.99 10.24 -10.73
CA TRP A 84 1.34 9.23 -9.73
C TRP A 84 0.68 7.89 -10.04
N HIS A 85 -0.63 7.90 -10.35
CA HIS A 85 -1.36 6.71 -10.73
C HIS A 85 -0.73 6.02 -11.97
N ALA A 86 -0.48 6.78 -13.04
CA ALA A 86 0.06 6.24 -14.28
C ALA A 86 1.52 5.76 -14.15
N ASN A 87 2.36 6.52 -13.45
CA ASN A 87 3.80 6.26 -13.43
C ASN A 87 4.25 5.34 -12.30
N ILE A 88 3.46 5.24 -11.23
CA ILE A 88 3.81 4.48 -10.03
C ILE A 88 2.82 3.35 -9.81
N LEU A 89 1.55 3.64 -9.51
CA LEU A 89 0.59 2.60 -9.15
C LEU A 89 0.35 1.58 -10.26
N LEU A 90 0.12 2.01 -11.50
CA LEU A 90 -0.09 1.08 -12.61
C LEU A 90 1.13 0.20 -12.87
N LYS A 91 2.35 0.75 -12.74
CA LYS A 91 3.58 -0.02 -12.92
C LYS A 91 3.79 -1.04 -11.81
N MET A 92 3.58 -0.64 -10.55
CA MET A 92 3.64 -1.53 -9.39
C MET A 92 2.63 -2.68 -9.50
N ARG A 93 1.40 -2.37 -9.92
CA ARG A 93 0.35 -3.36 -10.13
C ARG A 93 0.75 -4.34 -11.22
N ALA A 94 1.17 -3.83 -12.38
CA ALA A 94 1.55 -4.65 -13.52
C ALA A 94 2.74 -5.57 -13.19
N SER A 95 3.78 -5.05 -12.52
CA SER A 95 4.95 -5.84 -12.13
C SER A 95 4.60 -6.93 -11.11
N SER A 96 3.76 -6.61 -10.13
CA SER A 96 3.32 -7.57 -9.11
C SER A 96 2.44 -8.66 -9.72
N GLN A 97 1.52 -8.29 -10.63
CA GLN A 97 0.65 -9.24 -11.31
C GLN A 97 1.44 -10.19 -12.21
N ALA A 98 2.34 -9.67 -13.06
CA ALA A 98 3.15 -10.49 -13.97
C ALA A 98 4.00 -11.52 -13.22
N LEU A 99 4.53 -11.15 -12.06
CA LEU A 99 5.27 -12.05 -11.19
C LEU A 99 4.38 -13.16 -10.62
N VAL A 100 3.20 -12.79 -10.11
CA VAL A 100 2.21 -13.74 -9.57
C VAL A 100 1.77 -14.73 -10.65
N ASP A 101 1.48 -14.24 -11.86
CA ASP A 101 1.12 -15.08 -13.01
C ASP A 101 2.23 -16.10 -13.33
N GLU A 102 3.49 -15.68 -13.29
CA GLU A 102 4.64 -16.57 -13.50
C GLU A 102 4.78 -17.62 -12.38
N CYS A 103 4.59 -17.23 -11.12
CA CYS A 103 4.58 -18.17 -10.00
C CYS A 103 3.44 -19.19 -10.10
N VAL A 104 2.26 -18.78 -10.55
CA VAL A 104 1.12 -19.69 -10.84
C VAL A 104 1.49 -20.63 -11.98
N ARG A 105 2.03 -20.12 -13.09
CA ARG A 105 2.44 -20.92 -14.26
C ARG A 105 3.48 -21.98 -13.92
N ARG A 106 4.38 -21.68 -12.98
CA ARG A 106 5.40 -22.62 -12.48
C ARG A 106 4.89 -23.56 -11.40
N GLY A 107 3.64 -23.43 -10.95
CA GLY A 107 3.07 -24.24 -9.88
C GLY A 107 3.61 -23.94 -8.49
N VAL A 108 4.25 -22.77 -8.29
CA VAL A 108 4.79 -22.35 -6.98
C VAL A 108 3.69 -21.82 -6.07
N ILE A 109 2.70 -21.13 -6.63
CA ILE A 109 1.49 -20.66 -5.94
C ILE A 109 0.24 -21.16 -6.67
N ARG A 110 -0.84 -21.29 -5.91
CA ARG A 110 -2.15 -21.72 -6.39
C ARG A 110 -2.84 -20.63 -7.22
N GLN A 111 -3.51 -21.02 -8.31
CA GLN A 111 -4.47 -20.14 -8.98
C GLN A 111 -5.72 -19.93 -8.10
N SER A 112 -6.03 -18.67 -7.78
CA SER A 112 -7.20 -18.27 -6.99
C SER A 112 -7.67 -16.87 -7.39
N ALA A 113 -8.82 -16.43 -6.83
CA ALA A 113 -9.31 -15.06 -7.03
C ALA A 113 -8.28 -13.98 -6.64
N LEU A 114 -7.42 -14.27 -5.65
CA LEU A 114 -6.32 -13.38 -5.28
C LEU A 114 -5.26 -13.29 -6.39
N THR A 115 -4.89 -14.41 -7.00
CA THR A 115 -3.85 -14.40 -8.05
C THR A 115 -4.37 -13.91 -9.40
N GLU A 116 -5.68 -13.98 -9.66
CA GLU A 116 -6.30 -13.37 -10.86
C GLU A 116 -6.16 -11.85 -10.87
N HIS A 117 -6.35 -11.22 -9.70
CA HIS A 117 -6.20 -9.78 -9.52
C HIS A 117 -5.50 -9.47 -8.19
N PHE A 118 -4.17 -9.48 -8.24
CA PHE A 118 -3.33 -9.42 -7.05
C PHE A 118 -3.46 -8.13 -6.24
N GLU A 119 -3.90 -7.03 -6.87
CA GLU A 119 -4.13 -5.75 -6.18
C GLU A 119 -5.13 -5.84 -5.02
N ILE A 120 -6.01 -6.85 -5.02
CA ILE A 120 -6.99 -7.09 -3.95
C ILE A 120 -6.32 -7.34 -2.60
N VAL A 121 -5.05 -7.77 -2.58
CA VAL A 121 -4.25 -7.88 -1.35
C VAL A 121 -4.22 -6.56 -0.55
N LEU A 122 -4.39 -5.41 -1.19
CA LEU A 122 -4.37 -4.12 -0.50
C LEU A 122 -5.70 -3.78 0.19
N CYS A 123 -6.80 -4.44 -0.15
CA CYS A 123 -8.14 -4.08 0.31
C CYS A 123 -8.29 -4.00 1.84
N PRO A 124 -7.78 -4.95 2.65
CA PRO A 124 -7.89 -4.85 4.10
C PRO A 124 -7.17 -3.61 4.66
N VAL A 125 -6.00 -3.26 4.11
CA VAL A 125 -5.23 -2.07 4.52
C VAL A 125 -5.97 -0.78 4.16
N VAL A 126 -6.53 -0.71 2.95
CA VAL A 126 -7.35 0.44 2.51
C VAL A 126 -8.61 0.59 3.36
N TYR A 127 -9.28 -0.52 3.67
CA TYR A 127 -10.43 -0.52 4.58
C TYR A 127 -10.05 -0.01 5.97
N TRP A 128 -8.92 -0.44 6.52
CA TRP A 128 -8.42 0.06 7.80
C TRP A 128 -8.17 1.58 7.77
N LEU A 129 -7.45 2.08 6.76
CA LEU A 129 -7.19 3.50 6.61
C LEU A 129 -8.49 4.32 6.52
N ALA A 130 -9.46 3.85 5.74
CA ALA A 130 -10.77 4.49 5.63
C ALA A 130 -11.51 4.51 6.99
N LYS A 131 -11.45 3.40 7.75
CA LYS A 131 -12.01 3.32 9.09
C LYS A 131 -11.37 4.32 10.04
N CYS A 132 -10.04 4.47 10.02
CA CYS A 132 -9.32 5.47 10.82
C CYS A 132 -9.71 6.90 10.44
N VAL A 133 -9.85 7.20 9.15
CA VAL A 133 -10.30 8.54 8.68
C VAL A 133 -11.70 8.87 9.18
N LEU A 134 -12.61 7.89 9.21
CA LEU A 134 -14.00 8.09 9.62
C LEU A 134 -14.19 8.16 11.14
N LEU A 135 -13.42 7.38 11.90
CA LEU A 135 -13.68 7.14 13.34
C LEU A 135 -12.60 7.71 14.27
N GLY A 136 -11.44 8.10 13.74
CA GLY A 136 -10.30 8.55 14.55
C GLY A 136 -9.87 7.49 15.55
N GLU A 137 -9.67 7.89 16.81
CA GLU A 137 -9.25 7.01 17.92
C GLU A 137 -10.24 5.84 18.16
N ARG A 138 -11.52 6.02 17.81
CA ARG A 138 -12.56 4.99 17.95
C ARG A 138 -12.46 3.86 16.93
N ALA A 139 -11.54 3.95 15.96
CA ALA A 139 -11.31 2.90 14.99
C ALA A 139 -10.87 1.58 15.66
N GLU A 140 -10.12 1.61 16.75
CA GLU A 140 -9.73 0.39 17.47
C GLU A 140 -10.87 -0.18 18.34
N GLU A 141 -11.82 0.66 18.74
CA GLU A 141 -12.91 0.29 19.65
C GLU A 141 -14.10 -0.36 18.93
N THR A 142 -14.13 -0.33 17.60
CA THR A 142 -15.30 -0.69 16.80
C THR A 142 -15.02 -1.90 15.90
N GLY A 143 -15.53 -3.08 16.24
CA GLY A 143 -15.37 -4.28 15.40
C GLY A 143 -13.97 -4.90 15.45
N LEU A 144 -13.32 -5.08 14.30
CA LEU A 144 -11.97 -5.69 14.20
C LEU A 144 -10.88 -4.67 14.53
N SER A 145 -9.99 -5.00 15.48
CA SER A 145 -8.76 -4.23 15.76
C SER A 145 -7.71 -4.38 14.65
N LEU A 146 -6.73 -3.47 14.60
CA LEU A 146 -5.66 -3.54 13.60
C LEU A 146 -4.90 -4.86 13.69
N LYS A 147 -4.51 -5.25 14.91
CA LYS A 147 -3.81 -6.51 15.17
C LYS A 147 -4.61 -7.70 14.66
N LYS A 148 -5.92 -7.73 14.91
CA LYS A 148 -6.75 -8.85 14.46
C LYS A 148 -6.92 -8.88 12.94
N MET A 149 -7.05 -7.71 12.33
CA MET A 149 -7.09 -7.59 10.87
C MET A 149 -5.79 -8.09 10.24
N HIS A 150 -4.65 -7.76 10.83
CA HIS A 150 -3.34 -8.24 10.40
C HIS A 150 -3.26 -9.77 10.40
N GLU A 151 -3.63 -10.41 11.52
CA GLU A 151 -3.66 -11.87 11.63
C GLU A 151 -4.59 -12.53 10.60
N LEU A 152 -5.79 -11.99 10.41
CA LEU A 152 -6.77 -12.54 9.46
C LEU A 152 -6.35 -12.35 8.02
N HIS A 153 -5.75 -11.20 7.69
CA HIS A 153 -5.24 -10.92 6.36
C HIS A 153 -4.12 -11.89 6.00
N LYS A 154 -3.17 -12.15 6.91
CA LYS A 154 -2.13 -13.18 6.74
C LYS A 154 -2.73 -14.56 6.45
N LYS A 155 -3.70 -14.99 7.25
CA LYS A 155 -4.35 -16.30 7.07
C LYS A 155 -5.05 -16.41 5.71
N LEU A 156 -5.85 -15.41 5.35
CA LEU A 156 -6.54 -15.37 4.07
C LEU A 156 -5.56 -15.39 2.90
N PHE A 157 -4.46 -14.64 3.00
CA PHE A 157 -3.42 -14.59 1.98
C PHE A 157 -2.78 -15.97 1.76
N LEU A 158 -2.42 -16.65 2.84
CA LEU A 158 -1.86 -18.01 2.79
C LEU A 158 -2.85 -19.05 2.25
N GLU A 159 -4.11 -19.02 2.68
CA GLU A 159 -5.16 -19.93 2.18
C GLU A 159 -5.42 -19.77 0.68
N LEU A 160 -5.18 -18.58 0.14
CA LEU A 160 -5.35 -18.27 -1.28
C LEU A 160 -4.11 -18.55 -2.12
N LEU A 161 -2.91 -18.55 -1.51
CA LEU A 161 -1.64 -18.78 -2.20
C LEU A 161 -1.11 -20.22 -2.12
N LEU A 162 -1.25 -20.89 -0.98
CA LEU A 162 -0.66 -22.20 -0.79
C LEU A 162 -1.47 -23.30 -1.50
N PRO A 163 -0.81 -24.30 -2.11
CA PRO A 163 -1.47 -25.51 -2.59
C PRO A 163 -2.19 -26.23 -1.45
N ARG A 164 -3.34 -26.86 -1.73
CA ARG A 164 -4.02 -27.76 -0.78
C ARG A 164 -3.45 -29.16 -0.84
#